data_AF-A0A945GFY4-F1
#
_entry.id   AF-A0A945GFY4-F1
#
_cell.length_a   1.000
_cell.length_b   1.000
_cell.length_c   1.000
_cell.angle_alpha   90.00
_cell.angle_beta   90.00
_cell.angle_gamma   90.00
#
_symmetry.space_group_name_H-M   'P 1'
#
loop_
_entity.id
_entity.type
_entity.pdbx_description
1 polymer ?
#
loop_
_entity_poly.entity_id
_entity_poly.type
_entity_poly.pdbx_seq_one_letter_code
_entity_poly.pdbx_strand_id
1 'polypeptide(L)'
;MPQQQEFDILKELGLDDLPEEKKQALREQIVDVIESRFNRALLNAMSEEDKKGFDKVLEKGEGVDEFIQAKVPNFVELHQEIIADLKQEMLKMNEEVFNNPPKAE
;
A
#
# COMPACT_ATOMS: atom_id res chain seq x y z
N MET A 1 3.20 14.46 8.58
CA MET A 1 3.53 13.08 8.15
C MET A 1 3.04 12.11 9.21
N PRO A 2 2.04 11.27 8.93
CA PRO A 2 1.67 10.21 9.85
C PRO A 2 2.90 9.32 10.04
N GLN A 3 3.26 9.11 11.30
CA GLN A 3 4.37 8.25 11.70
C GLN A 3 4.20 6.91 11.00
N GLN A 4 5.25 6.51 10.27
CA GLN A 4 5.42 5.18 9.73
C GLN A 4 5.15 4.20 10.86
N GLN A 5 3.95 3.61 10.89
CA GLN A 5 3.82 2.33 11.55
C GLN A 5 4.74 1.44 10.73
N GLU A 6 5.91 1.09 11.28
CA GLU A 6 6.77 0.02 10.74
C GLU A 6 5.94 -1.27 10.76
N PHE A 7 5.07 -1.39 9.77
CA PHE A 7 4.42 -2.63 9.41
C PHE A 7 5.52 -3.49 8.81
N ASP A 8 6.14 -4.30 9.66
CA ASP A 8 7.14 -5.27 9.21
C ASP A 8 6.42 -6.47 8.59
N ILE A 9 5.77 -6.21 7.44
CA ILE A 9 5.03 -7.19 6.63
C ILE A 9 5.93 -8.41 6.36
N LEU A 10 7.24 -8.21 6.24
CA LEU A 10 8.21 -9.30 6.10
C LEU A 10 8.18 -10.27 7.29
N LYS A 11 8.15 -9.74 8.52
CA LYS A 11 8.10 -10.56 9.73
C LYS A 11 6.78 -11.32 9.84
N GLU A 12 5.67 -10.68 9.49
CA GLU A 12 4.35 -11.33 9.52
C GLU A 12 4.21 -12.44 8.46
N LEU A 13 4.96 -12.33 7.36
CA LEU A 13 5.01 -13.32 6.28
C LEU A 13 6.12 -14.38 6.48
N GLY A 14 6.89 -14.32 7.58
CA GLY A 14 8.01 -15.23 7.84
C GLY A 14 9.20 -15.07 6.88
N LEU A 15 9.32 -13.88 6.27
CA LEU A 15 10.40 -13.51 5.36
C LEU A 15 11.54 -12.77 6.09
N ASP A 16 11.53 -12.77 7.42
CA ASP A 16 12.56 -12.14 8.26
C ASP A 16 13.87 -12.93 8.32
N ASP A 17 13.97 -14.10 7.70
CA ASP A 17 15.23 -14.84 7.54
C ASP A 17 15.98 -14.49 6.24
N LEU A 18 15.40 -13.65 5.38
CA LEU A 18 16.06 -13.23 4.14
C LEU A 18 17.34 -12.40 4.40
N PRO A 19 18.33 -12.45 3.50
CA PRO A 19 19.46 -11.52 3.52
C PRO A 19 19.00 -10.06 3.57
N GLU A 20 19.74 -9.20 4.26
CA GLU A 20 19.34 -7.81 4.52
C GLU A 20 19.07 -7.01 3.22
N GLU A 21 19.89 -7.21 2.20
CA GLU A 21 19.70 -6.61 0.87
C GLU A 21 18.36 -7.04 0.23
N LYS A 22 17.99 -8.32 0.35
CA LYS A 22 16.72 -8.84 -0.17
C LYS A 22 15.52 -8.35 0.63
N LYS A 23 15.68 -8.21 1.96
CA LYS A 23 14.64 -7.62 2.81
C LYS A 23 14.40 -6.15 2.47
N GLN A 24 15.45 -5.36 2.25
CA GLN A 24 15.31 -3.97 1.84
C GLN A 24 14.59 -3.85 0.50
N ALA A 25 15.06 -4.56 -0.53
CA ALA A 25 14.43 -4.53 -1.85
C ALA A 25 12.95 -4.96 -1.80
N LEU A 26 12.62 -5.97 -1.00
CA LEU A 26 11.23 -6.42 -0.85
C LEU A 26 10.38 -5.42 -0.05
N ARG A 27 10.93 -4.78 0.98
CA ARG A 27 10.24 -3.70 1.71
C ARG A 27 9.92 -2.53 0.78
N GLU A 28 10.88 -2.09 -0.01
CA GLU A 28 10.68 -1.02 -1.00
C GLU A 28 9.56 -1.38 -1.98
N GLN A 29 9.58 -2.59 -2.54
CA GLN A 29 8.51 -3.06 -3.42
C GLN A 29 7.14 -3.10 -2.75
N ILE A 30 7.08 -3.54 -1.49
CA ILE A 30 5.82 -3.57 -0.72
C ILE A 30 5.30 -2.15 -0.52
N VAL A 31 6.17 -1.21 -0.13
CA VAL A 31 5.81 0.20 0.05
C VAL A 31 5.32 0.79 -1.26
N ASP A 32 6.02 0.60 -2.38
CA ASP A 32 5.63 1.09 -3.70
C ASP A 32 4.24 0.56 -4.13
N VAL A 33 3.97 -0.72 -3.86
CA VAL A 33 2.67 -1.34 -4.16
C VAL A 33 1.57 -0.74 -3.29
N ILE A 34 1.82 -0.56 -1.99
CA ILE A 34 0.86 0.08 -1.07
C ILE A 34 0.58 1.50 -1.54
N GLU A 35 1.60 2.32 -1.81
CA GLU A 35 1.44 3.69 -2.27
C GLU A 35 0.69 3.77 -3.61
N SER A 36 0.98 2.86 -4.56
CA SER A 36 0.27 2.83 -5.84
C SER A 36 -1.22 2.49 -5.66
N ARG A 37 -1.55 1.50 -4.83
CA ARG A 37 -2.94 1.14 -4.51
C ARG A 37 -3.64 2.27 -3.77
N PHE A 38 -2.94 2.88 -2.83
CA PHE A 38 -3.42 3.99 -2.03
C PHE A 38 -3.78 5.19 -2.91
N ASN A 39 -2.88 5.61 -3.80
CA ASN A 39 -3.14 6.70 -4.74
C ASN A 39 -4.34 6.42 -5.65
N ARG A 40 -4.48 5.19 -6.16
CA ARG A 40 -5.65 4.81 -6.98
C ARG A 40 -6.94 4.85 -6.19
N ALA A 41 -6.94 4.30 -4.98
CA ALA A 41 -8.12 4.27 -4.14
C ALA A 41 -8.53 5.68 -3.69
N LEU A 42 -7.56 6.51 -3.34
CA LEU A 42 -7.75 7.92 -3.02
C LEU A 42 -8.41 8.67 -4.18
N LEU A 43 -7.86 8.53 -5.40
CA LEU A 43 -8.45 9.13 -6.59
C LEU A 43 -9.84 8.57 -6.90
N ASN A 44 -10.10 7.28 -6.67
CA ASN A 44 -11.41 6.69 -6.91
C ASN A 44 -12.47 7.14 -5.89
N ALA A 45 -12.07 7.47 -4.66
CA ALA A 45 -12.95 8.04 -3.65
C ALA A 45 -13.32 9.50 -3.92
N MET A 46 -12.50 10.21 -4.71
CA MET A 46 -12.71 11.60 -5.08
C MET A 46 -13.59 11.75 -6.33
N SER A 47 -14.45 12.78 -6.34
CA SER A 47 -15.16 13.20 -7.56
C SER A 47 -14.19 13.81 -8.59
N GLU A 48 -14.63 13.98 -9.84
CA GLU A 48 -13.80 14.65 -10.86
C GLU A 48 -13.45 16.10 -10.50
N GLU A 49 -14.34 16.80 -9.80
CA GLU A 49 -14.09 18.16 -9.32
C GLU A 49 -13.05 18.15 -8.18
N ASP A 50 -13.14 17.17 -7.29
CA ASP A 50 -12.17 17.00 -6.20
C ASP A 50 -10.78 16.63 -6.75
N LYS A 51 -10.69 15.81 -7.81
CA LYS A 51 -9.41 15.51 -8.47
C LYS A 51 -8.72 16.75 -9.01
N LYS A 52 -9.46 17.63 -9.70
CA LYS A 52 -8.91 18.92 -10.18
C LYS A 52 -8.49 19.83 -9.02
N GLY A 53 -9.20 19.77 -7.90
CA GLY A 53 -8.81 20.46 -6.67
C GLY A 53 -7.52 19.87 -6.09
N PHE A 54 -7.42 18.55 -6.07
CA PHE A 54 -6.26 17.81 -5.57
C PHE A 54 -5.00 18.12 -6.38
N ASP A 55 -5.07 18.13 -7.71
CA ASP A 55 -3.94 18.49 -8.58
C ASP A 55 -3.37 19.88 -8.23
N LYS A 56 -4.25 20.86 -7.98
CA LYS A 56 -3.84 22.23 -7.58
C LYS A 56 -3.22 22.29 -6.19
N VAL A 57 -3.67 21.42 -5.28
CA VAL A 57 -3.11 21.32 -3.93
C VAL A 57 -1.73 20.66 -3.99
N LEU A 58 -1.57 19.63 -4.82
CA LEU A 58 -0.27 19.00 -5.10
C LEU A 58 0.71 19.98 -5.74
N GLU A 59 0.28 20.79 -6.72
CA GLU A 59 1.13 21.81 -7.35
C GLU A 59 1.66 22.85 -6.35
N LYS A 60 0.87 23.19 -5.33
CA LYS A 60 1.27 24.13 -4.28
C LYS A 60 2.15 23.47 -3.20
N GLY A 61 2.00 22.16 -2.99
CA GLY A 61 2.74 21.41 -1.99
C GLY A 61 2.33 21.69 -0.54
N GLU A 62 1.21 22.37 -0.31
CA GLU A 62 0.69 22.73 1.01
C GLU A 62 -0.79 22.34 1.13
N GLY A 63 -1.23 21.93 2.33
CA GLY A 63 -2.63 21.59 2.60
C GLY A 63 -3.11 20.26 2.00
N VAL A 64 -2.19 19.40 1.56
CA VAL A 64 -2.50 18.08 0.98
C VAL A 64 -3.21 17.20 2.01
N ASP A 65 -2.69 17.16 3.24
CA ASP A 65 -3.25 16.35 4.33
C ASP A 65 -4.68 16.82 4.69
N GLU A 66 -4.90 18.13 4.83
CA GLU A 66 -6.23 18.69 5.12
C GLU A 66 -7.23 18.45 3.98
N PHE A 67 -6.78 18.59 2.73
CA PHE A 67 -7.63 18.32 1.56
C PHE A 67 -8.08 16.86 1.54
N ILE A 68 -7.15 15.94 1.76
CA ILE A 68 -7.43 14.52 1.77
C ILE A 68 -8.39 14.18 2.93
N GLN A 69 -8.16 14.66 4.15
CA GLN A 69 -9.07 14.41 5.27
C GLN A 69 -10.48 14.96 5.03
N ALA A 70 -10.59 16.12 4.36
CA ALA A 70 -11.89 16.73 4.07
C ALA A 70 -12.68 15.96 3.00
N LYS A 71 -11.99 15.33 2.03
CA LYS A 71 -12.63 14.65 0.89
C LYS A 71 -12.73 13.14 1.05
N VAL A 72 -11.83 12.55 1.81
CA VAL A 72 -11.73 11.12 2.07
C VAL A 72 -11.67 10.92 3.60
N PRO A 73 -12.80 11.05 4.31
CA PRO A 73 -12.83 10.95 5.77
C PRO A 73 -12.44 9.56 6.27
N ASN A 74 -12.61 8.52 5.45
CA ASN A 74 -12.19 7.15 5.70
C ASN A 74 -10.73 6.87 5.27
N PHE A 75 -9.89 7.91 5.11
CA PHE A 75 -8.49 7.79 4.67
C PHE A 75 -7.69 6.74 5.46
N VAL A 76 -7.82 6.75 6.79
CA VAL A 76 -7.08 5.84 7.68
C VAL A 76 -7.55 4.40 7.50
N GLU A 77 -8.87 4.19 7.40
CA GLU A 77 -9.48 2.87 7.20
C GLU A 77 -9.07 2.30 5.85
N LEU A 78 -9.09 3.13 4.80
CA LEU A 78 -8.65 2.76 3.46
C LEU A 78 -7.20 2.30 3.43
N HIS A 79 -6.31 3.00 4.15
CA HIS A 79 -4.91 2.61 4.26
C HIS A 79 -4.75 1.25 4.94
N GLN A 80 -5.52 0.99 6.01
CA GLN A 80 -5.50 -0.31 6.69
C GLN A 80 -6.06 -1.44 5.84
N GLU A 81 -7.13 -1.19 5.09
CA GLU A 81 -7.74 -2.16 4.17
C GLU A 81 -6.74 -2.58 3.08
N ILE A 82 -6.05 -1.62 2.46
CA ILE A 82 -5.04 -1.90 1.43
C ILE A 82 -3.90 -2.77 1.97
N ILE A 83 -3.42 -2.50 3.18
CA ILE A 83 -2.38 -3.32 3.82
C ILE A 83 -2.90 -4.72 4.12
N ALA A 84 -4.12 -4.83 4.66
CA ALA A 84 -4.73 -6.11 4.97
C ALA A 84 -4.93 -6.96 3.71
N ASP A 85 -5.42 -6.36 2.62
CA ASP A 85 -5.60 -7.00 1.33
C ASP A 85 -4.28 -7.48 0.74
N LEU A 86 -3.26 -6.62 0.73
CA LEU A 86 -1.93 -6.99 0.25
C LEU A 86 -1.35 -8.17 1.04
N LYS A 87 -1.50 -8.15 2.37
CA LYS A 87 -1.07 -9.26 3.24
C LYS A 87 -1.81 -10.55 2.91
N GLN A 88 -3.13 -10.50 2.72
CA GLN A 88 -3.92 -11.66 2.33
C GLN A 88 -3.51 -12.21 0.96
N GLU A 89 -3.25 -11.34 -0.02
CA GLU A 89 -2.74 -11.74 -1.33
C GLU A 89 -1.38 -12.43 -1.22
N MET A 90 -0.45 -11.86 -0.45
CA MET A 90 0.87 -12.46 -0.25
C MET A 90 0.81 -13.81 0.46
N LEU A 91 -0.06 -13.97 1.46
CA LEU A 91 -0.29 -15.24 2.12
C LEU A 91 -0.85 -16.30 1.15
N LYS A 92 -1.85 -15.93 0.34
CA LYS A 92 -2.41 -16.82 -0.68
C LYS A 92 -1.39 -17.23 -1.73
N MET A 93 -0.58 -16.28 -2.22
CA MET A 93 0.50 -16.59 -3.16
C MET A 93 1.51 -17.57 -2.56
N ASN A 94 1.86 -17.41 -1.29
CA ASN A 94 2.74 -18.35 -0.58
C ASN A 94 2.09 -19.74 -0.51
N GLU A 95 0.82 -19.83 -0.12
CA GLU A 95 0.10 -21.11 -0.05
C GLU A 95 -0.06 -21.79 -1.41
N GLU A 96 -0.33 -21.05 -2.48
CA GLU A 96 -0.48 -21.60 -3.83
C GLU A 96 0.84 -22.13 -4.41
N VAL A 97 1.95 -21.42 -4.17
CA VAL A 97 3.29 -21.87 -4.61
C VAL A 97 3.73 -23.13 -3.87
N PHE A 98 3.39 -23.27 -2.58
CA PHE A 98 3.76 -24.44 -1.78
C PHE A 98 2.81 -25.65 -1.97
N ASN A 99 1.50 -25.42 -2.19
CA ASN A 99 0.51 -26.50 -2.31
C ASN A 99 0.30 -27.00 -3.76
N ASN A 100 0.80 -26.28 -4.77
CA ASN A 100 0.73 -26.73 -6.16
C ASN A 100 2.02 -26.37 -6.91
N PRO A 101 3.13 -27.11 -6.69
CA PRO A 101 4.38 -26.84 -7.38
C PRO A 101 4.15 -26.93 -8.90
N PRO A 102 4.77 -26.04 -9.69
CA PRO A 102 4.64 -26.09 -11.14
C PRO A 102 5.05 -27.48 -11.61
N LYS A 103 4.11 -28.20 -12.23
CA LYS A 103 4.45 -29.43 -12.95
C LYS A 103 5.50 -29.03 -13.98
N ALA A 104 6.71 -29.53 -13.81
CA ALA A 104 7.71 -29.49 -14.86
C ALA A 104 7.11 -30.20 -16.08
N GLU A 105 6.77 -29.44 -17.11
CA GLU A 105 6.44 -29.96 -18.45
C GLU A 105 7.73 -30.26 -19.22
#